data_AF-A0A2E2U755-F1
#
_entry.id   AF-A0A2E2U755-F1
#
_cell.length_a   1.000
_cell.length_b   1.000
_cell.length_c   1.000
_cell.angle_alpha   90.00
_cell.angle_beta   90.00
_cell.angle_gamma   90.00
#
_symmetry.space_group_name_H-M   'P 1'
#
loop_
_entity.id
_entity.type
_entity.pdbx_description
1 polymer ?
#
loop_
_entity_poly.entity_id
_entity_poly.type
_entity_poly.pdbx_seq_one_letter_code
_entity_poly.pdbx_strand_id
1 'polypeptide(L)' 'MYICICKAITDKQLEDAHKAGKTFKEACRLLGIGSECGTCLTDAWENLKRSQNQRQEQKSE' A
#
# COMPACT_ATOMS: atom_id res chain seq x y z
N MET A 1 -7.49 0.96 -6.80
CA MET A 1 -6.89 2.17 -7.41
C MET A 1 -5.43 1.90 -7.76
N TYR A 2 -4.87 2.54 -8.80
CA TYR A 2 -3.42 2.50 -9.02
C TYR A 2 -2.72 3.42 -8.02
N ILE A 3 -1.82 2.84 -7.23
CA ILE A 3 -1.01 3.56 -6.26
C ILE A 3 0.28 4.09 -6.90
N CYS A 4 0.88 3.34 -7.83
CA CYS A 4 2.09 3.73 -8.55
C CYS A 4 1.89 3.58 -10.05
N ILE A 5 1.85 4.69 -10.79
CA ILE A 5 1.64 4.68 -12.24
C ILE A 5 2.88 4.17 -12.98
N CYS A 6 4.08 4.60 -12.57
CA CYS A 6 5.36 4.17 -13.14
C CYS A 6 5.50 2.64 -13.22
N LYS A 7 5.10 1.94 -12.16
CA LYS A 7 5.21 0.49 -12.04
C LYS A 7 3.88 -0.25 -12.22
N ALA A 8 2.81 0.47 -12.59
CA ALA A 8 1.45 -0.05 -12.68
C ALA A 8 1.02 -0.88 -11.45
N ILE A 9 1.32 -0.39 -10.24
CA ILE A 9 0.99 -1.06 -8.98
C ILE A 9 -0.35 -0.56 -8.44
N THR A 10 -1.19 -1.48 -8.02
CA THR A 10 -2.51 -1.24 -7.43
C THR A 10 -2.46 -1.24 -5.90
N ASP A 11 -3.44 -0.59 -5.29
CA ASP A 11 -3.75 -0.68 -3.86
C ASP A 11 -3.89 -2.13 -3.39
N LYS A 12 -4.59 -2.98 -4.13
CA LYS A 12 -4.74 -4.42 -3.82
C LYS A 12 -3.40 -5.12 -3.69
N GLN A 13 -2.47 -4.87 -4.61
CA GLN A 13 -1.13 -5.48 -4.54
C GLN A 13 -0.36 -5.02 -3.29
N LEU A 14 -0.48 -3.76 -2.90
CA LEU A 14 0.10 -3.24 -1.66
C LEU A 14 -0.56 -3.87 -0.42
N GLU A 15 -1.88 -3.98 -0.42
CA GLU A 15 -2.63 -4.62 0.66
C GLU A 15 -2.29 -6.11 0.80
N ASP A 16 -2.15 -6.84 -0.29
CA ASP A 16 -1.85 -8.27 -0.28
C ASP A 16 -0.42 -8.54 0.21
N ALA A 17 0.55 -7.69 -0.18
CA ALA A 17 1.89 -7.73 0.42
C ALA A 17 1.82 -7.51 1.94
N HIS A 18 0.97 -6.60 2.40
CA HIS A 18 0.81 -6.35 3.82
C HIS A 18 0.09 -7.49 4.57
N LYS A 19 -0.96 -8.09 3.97
CA LYS A 19 -1.61 -9.31 4.50
C LYS A 19 -0.63 -10.48 4.61
N ALA A 20 0.38 -10.55 3.75
CA ALA A 20 1.47 -11.50 3.83
C ALA A 20 2.54 -11.16 4.90
N GLY A 21 2.26 -10.19 5.78
CA GLY A 21 3.12 -9.81 6.90
C GLY A 21 4.27 -8.87 6.53
N LYS A 22 4.28 -8.30 5.31
CA LYS A 22 5.33 -7.34 4.91
C LYS A 22 5.06 -5.97 5.51
N THR A 23 6.12 -5.35 6.03
CA THR A 23 6.11 -3.92 6.37
C THR A 23 5.95 -3.08 5.11
N PHE A 24 5.51 -1.83 5.23
CA PHE A 24 5.39 -0.92 4.08
C PHE A 24 6.69 -0.80 3.28
N LYS A 25 7.83 -0.68 3.97
CA LYS A 25 9.14 -0.57 3.32
C LYS A 25 9.49 -1.83 2.51
N GLU A 26 9.19 -3.01 3.06
CA GLU A 26 9.38 -4.27 2.34
C GLU A 26 8.44 -4.41 1.15
N ALA A 27 7.17 -4.02 1.32
CA ALA A 27 6.20 -4.01 0.23
C ALA A 27 6.63 -3.06 -0.90
N CYS A 28 7.11 -1.86 -0.57
CA CYS A 28 7.64 -0.92 -1.57
C CYS A 28 8.86 -1.50 -2.31
N ARG A 29 9.79 -2.12 -1.58
CA ARG A 29 10.95 -2.78 -2.20
C ARG A 29 10.55 -3.95 -3.09
N LEU A 30 9.57 -4.75 -2.68
CA LEU A 30 9.09 -5.92 -3.41
C LEU A 30 8.34 -5.53 -4.69
N LEU A 31 7.45 -4.54 -4.59
CA LEU A 31 6.56 -4.11 -5.68
C LEU A 31 7.19 -3.02 -6.57
N GLY A 32 8.32 -2.45 -6.17
CA GLY A 32 8.96 -1.34 -6.87
C GLY A 32 8.28 0.02 -6.66
N ILE A 33 7.43 0.17 -5.64
CA ILE A 33 6.78 1.46 -5.34
C ILE A 33 7.86 2.49 -4.98
N GLY A 34 7.82 3.64 -5.65
CA GLY A 34 8.79 4.72 -5.44
C GLY A 34 10.17 4.48 -6.06
N SER A 35 10.36 3.42 -6.85
CA SER A 35 11.64 3.14 -7.51
C SER A 35 11.93 4.01 -8.75
N GLU A 36 10.93 4.76 -9.24
CA GLU A 36 11.09 5.73 -10.32
C GLU A 36 10.92 7.17 -9.81
N CYS A 37 9.75 7.79 -9.99
CA CYS A 37 9.53 9.20 -9.66
C CYS A 37 9.30 9.48 -8.16
N GLY A 38 8.97 8.47 -7.36
CA GLY A 38 8.78 8.60 -5.91
C GLY A 38 7.46 9.25 -5.46
N THR A 39 6.70 9.92 -6.34
CA THR A 39 5.52 10.73 -5.95
C THR A 39 4.43 9.93 -5.24
N CYS A 40 4.27 8.66 -5.63
CA CYS A 40 3.30 7.73 -5.04
C CYS A 40 3.55 7.35 -3.57
N LEU A 41 4.72 7.64 -2.99
CA LEU A 41 5.10 7.10 -1.67
C LEU A 41 4.20 7.61 -0.55
N THR A 42 3.85 8.90 -0.56
CA THR A 42 2.96 9.50 0.44
C THR A 42 1.55 8.92 0.31
N ASP A 43 1.00 8.90 -0.91
CA ASP A 43 -0.33 8.36 -1.18
C ASP A 43 -0.43 6.86 -0.83
N ALA A 44 0.61 6.09 -1.13
CA ALA A 44 0.70 4.67 -0.78
C ALA A 44 0.68 4.43 0.73
N TRP A 45 1.37 5.28 1.49
CA TRP A 45 1.41 5.18 2.95
C TRP A 45 0.06 5.54 3.59
N GLU A 46 -0.57 6.62 3.12
CA GLU A 46 -1.88 7.04 3.60
C GLU A 46 -2.96 6.01 3.25
N ASN A 47 -2.92 5.47 2.04
CA ASN A 47 -3.83 4.41 1.61
C ASN A 47 -3.70 3.17 2.50
N LEU A 48 -2.47 2.72 2.77
CA LEU A 48 -2.24 1.57 3.66
C LEU A 48 -2.77 1.82 5.08
N LYS A 49 -2.50 3.00 5.65
CA LYS A 49 -3.02 3.39 6.98
C LYS A 49 -4.54 3.41 7.01
N ARG A 50 -5.17 3.98 5.99
CA ARG A 50 -6.63 4.02 5.87
C ARG A 50 -7.22 2.60 5.80
N SER A 51 -6.63 1.71 5.00
CA SER A 51 -7.06 0.31 4.91
C SER A 51 -6.85 -0.47 6.22
N GLN A 52 -5.93 -0.04 7.10
CA GLN A 52 -5.80 -0.63 8.45
C GLN A 52 -6.87 -0.10 9.41
N ASN A 53 -7.13 1.21 9.42
CA ASN A 53 -8.12 1.83 10.31
C ASN A 53 -9.56 1.39 9.98
N GLN A 54 -9.91 1.28 8.69
CA GLN A 54 -11.23 0.81 8.27
C GLN A 54 -11.54 -0.63 8.71
N ARG A 55 -10.51 -1.47 8.87
CA ARG A 55 -10.65 -2.82 9.43
C ARG A 55 -10.87 -2.85 10.94
N GLN A 56 -10.54 -1.78 11.66
CA GLN A 56 -10.81 -1.66 13.10
C GLN A 56 -12.25 -1.23 13.35
N GLU A 57 -12.81 -0.34 12.54
CA GLU A 57 -14.21 0.09 12.66
C GLU A 57 -15.20 -1.03 12.35
N GLN A 58 -14.91 -1.91 11.38
CA GLN A 58 -15.78 -3.04 11.00
C GLN A 58 -15.81 -4.22 11.99
N LYS A 59 -15.05 -4.18 13.09
CA LYS A 59 -15.07 -5.21 14.16
C LYS A 59 -15.94 -4.83 15.36
N SER A 60 -16.66 -3.71 15.29
CA SER A 60 -17.41 -3.12 16.40
C SER A 60 -18.93 -3.35 16.35
N GLU A 61 -19.43 -4.16 15.42
CA GLU A 61 -20.85 -4.56 15.29
C GLU A 61 -21.03 -6.06 15.49
#